data_AF-A0A0Q5VG48-F1
#
_entry.id   AF-A0A0Q5VG48-F1
#
_cell.length_a   1.000
_cell.length_b   1.000
_cell.length_c   1.000
_cell.angle_alpha   90.00
_cell.angle_beta   90.00
_cell.angle_gamma   90.00
#
_symmetry.space_group_name_H-M   'P 1'
#
loop_
_entity.id
_entity.type
_entity.pdbx_description
1 polymer ?
#
loop_
_entity_poly.entity_id
_entity_poly.type
_entity_poly.pdbx_seq_one_letter_code
_entity_poly.pdbx_strand_id
1 'polypeptide(L)'
;MSIFSKIWDKITGHKPKPAPQPSPTTAAPAPAPAPQATPAAPVDVEAILSNLADSKGGGGNWRTSIVDLLKLLDLDSSLAARKELAEELNVHAGEHGSAEQNIALSKAVWQKLAQNGGQVPASLRD
;
A
#
# COMPACT_ATOMS: atom_id res chain seq x y z
N MET A 1 -9.47 -6.07 14.81
CA MET A 1 -8.72 -6.16 13.54
C MET A 1 -7.73 -5.01 13.52
N SER A 2 -6.43 -5.31 13.44
CA SER A 2 -5.36 -4.31 13.52
C SER A 2 -5.42 -3.33 12.36
N ILE A 3 -4.96 -2.10 12.59
CA ILE A 3 -5.05 -1.00 11.62
C ILE A 3 -4.17 -1.30 10.41
N PHE A 4 -2.98 -1.87 10.62
CA PHE A 4 -2.13 -2.30 9.52
C PHE A 4 -2.83 -3.30 8.60
N SER A 5 -3.54 -4.28 9.17
CA SER A 5 -4.26 -5.28 8.38
C SER A 5 -5.34 -4.65 7.52
N LYS A 6 -6.00 -3.58 7.99
CA LYS A 6 -6.97 -2.82 7.18
C LYS A 6 -6.30 -2.01 6.08
N ILE A 7 -5.13 -1.41 6.37
CA ILE A 7 -4.31 -0.71 5.38
C ILE A 7 -3.92 -1.67 4.26
N TRP A 8 -3.37 -2.84 4.62
CA TRP A 8 -2.99 -3.88 3.66
C TRP A 8 -4.17 -4.42 2.87
N ASP A 9 -5.30 -4.70 3.52
CA ASP A 9 -6.53 -5.12 2.84
C ASP A 9 -7.03 -4.07 1.84
N LYS A 10 -6.95 -2.77 2.17
CA LYS A 10 -7.32 -1.74 1.19
C LYS A 10 -6.35 -1.64 0.04
N ILE A 11 -5.05 -1.77 0.27
CA ILE A 11 -4.06 -1.74 -0.82
C ILE A 11 -4.22 -2.98 -1.72
N THR A 12 -4.31 -4.17 -1.14
CA THR A 12 -4.42 -5.44 -1.89
C THR A 12 -5.82 -5.71 -2.44
N GLY A 13 -6.86 -5.19 -1.79
CA GLY A 13 -8.25 -5.24 -2.20
C GLY A 13 -8.57 -4.26 -3.31
N HIS A 14 -7.85 -3.13 -3.40
CA HIS A 14 -7.75 -2.32 -4.61
C HIS A 14 -6.79 -2.98 -5.60
N LYS A 15 -7.12 -4.20 -6.03
CA LYS A 15 -6.51 -4.75 -7.24
C LYS A 15 -6.82 -3.77 -8.37
N PRO A 16 -5.81 -3.14 -9.00
CA PRO A 16 -6.05 -2.58 -10.32
C PRO A 16 -6.60 -3.74 -11.14
N LYS A 17 -7.79 -3.53 -11.73
CA LYS A 17 -8.33 -4.45 -12.73
C LYS A 17 -7.15 -4.80 -13.64
N PRO A 18 -6.79 -6.10 -13.78
CA PRO A 18 -5.59 -6.48 -14.52
C PRO A 18 -5.64 -5.71 -15.82
N ALA A 19 -4.60 -4.90 -16.06
CA ALA A 19 -4.44 -4.16 -17.29
C ALA A 19 -4.74 -5.15 -18.41
N PRO A 20 -5.63 -4.82 -19.37
CA PRO A 20 -6.01 -5.75 -20.42
C PRO A 20 -4.74 -6.23 -21.09
N GLN A 21 -4.34 -7.46 -20.77
CA GLN A 21 -3.26 -8.14 -21.47
C GLN A 21 -3.69 -8.14 -22.95
N PRO A 22 -2.80 -7.77 -23.89
CA PRO A 22 -3.15 -7.77 -25.29
C PRO A 22 -3.60 -9.19 -25.65
N SER A 23 -4.89 -9.32 -25.96
CA SER A 23 -5.48 -10.54 -26.49
C SER A 23 -4.65 -10.93 -27.72
N PRO A 24 -3.96 -12.08 -27.74
CA PRO A 24 -3.30 -12.51 -28.96
C PRO A 24 -4.40 -12.89 -29.95
N THR A 25 -4.39 -12.17 -31.08
CA THR A 25 -5.25 -12.42 -32.23
C THR A 25 -5.04 -13.84 -32.75
N THR A 26 -6.13 -14.42 -33.25
CA THR A 26 -6.24 -15.79 -33.78
C THR A 26 -5.31 -16.03 -34.98
N ALA A 27 -4.45 -17.06 -34.91
CA ALA A 27 -3.87 -17.74 -36.08
C ALA A 27 -3.21 -19.10 -35.71
N ALA A 28 -3.82 -20.19 -36.20
CA ALA A 28 -3.29 -21.54 -36.45
C ALA A 28 -2.75 -22.42 -35.27
N PRO A 29 -2.97 -23.76 -35.31
CA PRO A 29 -2.66 -24.66 -34.19
C PRO A 29 -1.21 -25.16 -34.23
N ALA A 30 -0.39 -24.70 -33.28
CA ALA A 30 0.86 -25.33 -32.88
C ALA A 30 0.80 -25.59 -31.36
N PRO A 31 1.42 -26.65 -30.83
CA PRO A 31 1.27 -27.05 -29.43
C PRO A 31 1.82 -25.93 -28.52
N ALA A 32 0.90 -25.22 -27.87
CA ALA A 32 1.24 -24.10 -27.00
C ALA A 32 1.82 -24.61 -25.67
N PRO A 33 2.89 -23.98 -25.15
CA PRO A 33 3.34 -24.24 -23.79
C PRO A 33 2.24 -23.83 -22.82
N ALA A 34 2.00 -24.68 -21.81
CA ALA A 34 1.01 -24.46 -20.78
C ALA A 34 1.14 -23.04 -20.19
N PRO A 35 0.03 -22.32 -19.94
CA PRO A 35 0.07 -21.02 -19.29
C PRO A 35 0.73 -21.20 -17.92
N GLN A 36 1.97 -20.75 -17.82
CA GLN A 36 2.65 -20.62 -16.54
C GLN A 36 1.80 -19.66 -15.74
N ALA A 37 1.23 -20.15 -14.63
CA ALA A 37 0.55 -19.30 -13.67
C ALA A 37 1.51 -18.17 -13.32
N THR A 38 1.23 -16.96 -13.82
CA THR A 38 2.00 -15.78 -13.51
C THR A 38 2.11 -15.73 -11.99
N PRO A 39 3.32 -15.77 -11.41
CA PRO A 39 3.47 -15.56 -9.98
C PRO A 39 2.70 -14.29 -9.65
N ALA A 40 1.86 -14.34 -8.60
CA ALA A 40 1.10 -13.18 -8.17
C ALA A 40 2.02 -11.96 -8.16
N ALA A 41 1.76 -11.01 -9.07
CA ALA A 41 2.65 -9.88 -9.25
C ALA A 41 2.82 -9.17 -7.89
N PRO A 42 4.04 -8.74 -7.54
CA PRO A 42 4.25 -8.01 -6.30
C PRO A 42 3.28 -6.83 -6.27
N VAL A 43 2.61 -6.64 -5.14
CA VAL A 43 1.56 -5.63 -5.03
C VAL A 43 2.23 -4.26 -5.03
N ASP A 44 2.12 -3.53 -6.13
CA ASP A 44 2.74 -2.21 -6.26
C ASP A 44 2.00 -1.16 -5.42
N VAL A 45 2.49 -1.00 -4.19
CA VAL A 45 1.83 -0.18 -3.18
C VAL A 45 1.84 1.30 -3.60
N GLU A 46 2.96 1.77 -4.14
CA GLU A 46 3.07 3.16 -4.60
C GLU A 46 2.10 3.45 -5.75
N ALA A 47 2.01 2.58 -6.75
CA ALA A 47 1.12 2.77 -7.88
C ALA A 47 -0.36 2.77 -7.44
N ILE A 48 -0.73 1.84 -6.55
CA ILE A 48 -2.11 1.74 -6.04
C ILE A 48 -2.49 3.00 -5.25
N LEU A 49 -1.63 3.43 -4.32
CA LEU A 49 -1.89 4.63 -3.52
C LEU A 49 -1.88 5.91 -4.38
N SER A 50 -0.97 5.99 -5.36
CA SER A 50 -0.93 7.13 -6.29
C SER A 50 -2.20 7.20 -7.14
N ASN A 51 -2.69 6.06 -7.64
CA ASN A 51 -3.95 5.99 -8.40
C ASN A 51 -5.17 6.31 -7.52
N LEU A 52 -5.18 5.85 -6.26
CA LEU A 52 -6.21 6.21 -5.29
C LEU A 52 -6.23 7.72 -5.02
N ALA A 53 -5.04 8.33 -4.87
CA ALA A 53 -4.89 9.74 -4.56
C ALA A 53 -5.38 10.61 -5.71
N ASP A 54 -5.06 10.21 -6.95
CA ASP A 54 -5.59 10.83 -8.16
C ASP A 54 -7.12 10.69 -8.24
N SER A 55 -7.64 9.48 -8.01
CA SER A 55 -9.08 9.19 -8.06
C SER A 55 -9.88 9.94 -6.99
N LYS A 56 -9.33 10.16 -5.79
CA LYS A 56 -9.97 10.94 -4.72
C LYS A 56 -9.87 12.46 -4.93
N GLY A 57 -9.18 12.93 -5.97
CA GLY A 57 -8.99 14.36 -6.24
C GLY A 57 -7.95 15.01 -5.31
N GLY A 58 -7.01 14.22 -4.80
CA GLY A 58 -5.99 14.66 -3.85
C GLY A 58 -5.85 13.70 -2.68
N GLY A 59 -4.63 13.18 -2.46
CA GLY A 59 -4.29 12.27 -1.36
C GLY A 59 -3.32 12.85 -0.32
N GLY A 60 -3.08 14.17 -0.35
CA GLY A 60 -2.16 14.84 0.58
C GLY A 60 -0.74 14.27 0.52
N ASN A 61 -0.04 14.30 1.66
CA ASN A 61 1.33 13.80 1.79
C ASN A 61 1.36 12.38 2.36
N TRP A 62 0.58 11.45 1.80
CA TRP A 62 0.49 10.06 2.28
C TRP A 62 1.86 9.36 2.40
N ARG A 63 2.87 9.81 1.65
CA ARG A 63 4.26 9.34 1.70
C ARG A 63 4.94 9.55 3.06
N THR A 64 4.69 10.71 3.68
CA THR A 64 5.35 11.14 4.94
C THR A 64 4.36 11.33 6.09
N SER A 65 3.06 11.35 5.79
CA SER A 65 1.98 11.54 6.76
C SER A 65 1.07 10.33 6.81
N ILE A 66 1.09 9.63 7.96
CA ILE A 66 0.19 8.50 8.20
C ILE A 66 -1.28 8.94 8.17
N VAL A 67 -1.56 10.19 8.54
CA VAL A 67 -2.90 10.77 8.55
C VAL A 67 -3.48 10.82 7.15
N ASP A 68 -2.70 11.33 6.19
CA ASP A 68 -3.11 11.40 4.79
C ASP A 68 -3.26 10.00 4.19
N LEU A 69 -2.37 9.06 4.54
CA LEU A 69 -2.49 7.65 4.12
C LEU A 69 -3.81 7.03 4.62
N LEU A 70 -4.14 7.22 5.90
CA LEU A 70 -5.38 6.70 6.49
C LEU A 70 -6.61 7.33 5.82
N LYS A 71 -6.62 8.66 5.61
CA LYS A 71 -7.71 9.36 4.91
C LYS A 71 -7.88 8.88 3.47
N LEU A 72 -6.77 8.63 2.79
CA LEU A 72 -6.75 8.14 1.42
C LEU A 72 -7.46 6.79 1.32
N LEU A 73 -7.19 5.90 2.28
CA LEU A 73 -7.76 4.56 2.39
C LEU A 73 -9.15 4.53 3.05
N ASP A 74 -9.72 5.70 3.36
CA ASP A 74 -11.01 5.84 4.06
C ASP A 74 -11.01 5.16 5.45
N LEU A 75 -9.89 5.29 6.16
CA LEU A 75 -9.68 4.74 7.50
C LEU A 75 -9.68 5.85 8.58
N ASP A 76 -9.95 5.44 9.82
CA ASP A 76 -9.89 6.35 10.96
C ASP A 76 -8.47 6.93 11.11
N SER A 77 -8.37 8.25 11.04
CA SER A 77 -7.12 8.99 11.08
C SER A 77 -6.91 9.66 12.45
N SER A 78 -7.68 9.27 13.46
CA SER A 78 -7.67 9.85 14.79
C SER A 78 -6.38 9.51 15.54
N LEU A 79 -6.08 10.25 16.62
CA LEU A 79 -4.91 9.95 17.45
C LEU A 79 -4.96 8.55 18.07
N ALA A 80 -6.16 8.05 18.39
CA ALA A 80 -6.34 6.69 18.89
C ALA A 80 -5.87 5.65 17.86
N ALA A 81 -6.30 5.76 16.60
CA ALA A 81 -5.87 4.86 15.53
C ALA A 81 -4.36 4.93 15.29
N ARG A 82 -3.76 6.13 15.29
CA ARG A 82 -2.31 6.27 15.15
C ARG A 82 -1.55 5.65 16.32
N LYS A 83 -2.07 5.78 17.54
CA LYS A 83 -1.50 5.12 18.73
C LYS A 83 -1.55 3.61 18.60
N GLU A 84 -2.69 3.04 18.26
CA GLU A 84 -2.82 1.59 18.05
C GLU A 84 -1.86 1.09 16.97
N LEU A 85 -1.75 1.80 15.84
CA LEU A 85 -0.83 1.42 14.77
C LEU A 85 0.64 1.53 15.21
N ALA A 86 0.98 2.56 15.99
CA ALA A 86 2.32 2.73 16.54
C ALA A 86 2.67 1.60 17.52
N GLU A 87 1.75 1.22 18.40
CA GLU A 87 1.92 0.09 19.32
C GLU A 87 2.05 -1.23 18.54
N GLU A 88 1.24 -1.44 17.50
CA GLU A 88 1.28 -2.63 16.64
C GLU A 88 2.62 -2.78 15.91
N LEU A 89 3.18 -1.66 15.47
CA LEU A 89 4.46 -1.61 14.76
C LEU A 89 5.66 -1.36 15.70
N ASN A 90 5.41 -1.30 17.02
CA ASN A 90 6.41 -1.01 18.05
C ASN A 90 7.22 0.28 17.77
N VAL A 91 6.52 1.35 17.35
CA VAL A 91 7.08 2.67 17.05
C VAL A 91 6.95 3.58 18.25
N HIS A 92 8.08 3.85 18.92
CA HIS A 92 8.15 4.69 20.12
C HIS A 92 9.00 5.95 19.88
N ALA A 93 8.92 6.53 18.68
CA ALA A 93 9.64 7.75 18.35
C ALA A 93 8.86 8.98 18.84
N GLY A 94 9.39 9.69 19.84
CA GLY A 94 8.83 10.96 20.33
C GLY A 94 7.42 10.89 20.91
N GLU A 95 6.81 12.05 21.14
CA GLU A 95 5.46 12.17 21.67
C GLU A 95 4.38 11.79 20.64
N HIS A 96 3.23 11.32 21.15
CA HIS A 96 2.11 10.92 20.30
C HIS A 96 1.56 12.07 19.45
N GLY A 97 1.60 11.92 18.13
CA GLY A 97 1.17 12.95 17.18
C GLY A 97 2.24 13.98 16.81
N SER A 98 3.46 13.85 17.33
CA SER A 98 4.60 14.69 16.91
C SER A 98 5.01 14.39 15.46
N ALA A 99 5.63 15.38 14.81
CA ALA A 99 6.18 15.22 13.46
C ALA A 99 7.18 14.06 13.39
N GLU A 100 8.07 13.95 14.38
CA GLU A 100 9.06 12.88 14.49
C GLU A 100 8.39 11.50 14.58
N GLN A 101 7.34 11.36 15.40
CA GLN A 101 6.58 10.13 15.49
C GLN A 101 5.91 9.79 14.16
N ASN A 102 5.29 10.78 13.51
CA ASN A 102 4.57 10.58 12.27
C ASN A 102 5.51 10.08 11.14
N ILE A 103 6.73 10.62 11.09
CA ILE A 103 7.76 10.19 10.15
C ILE A 103 8.24 8.76 10.46
N ALA A 104 8.54 8.45 11.73
CA ALA A 104 8.96 7.11 12.11
C ALA A 104 7.84 6.06 11.88
N LEU A 105 6.60 6.42 12.18
CA LEU A 105 5.44 5.55 12.03
C LEU A 105 5.15 5.26 10.56
N SER A 106 5.18 6.28 9.70
CA SER A 106 5.00 6.08 8.26
C SER A 106 6.08 5.16 7.68
N LYS A 107 7.35 5.36 8.04
CA LYS A 107 8.45 4.45 7.65
C LYS A 107 8.24 3.01 8.11
N ALA A 108 7.84 2.80 9.36
CA ALA A 108 7.56 1.47 9.88
C ALA A 108 6.42 0.79 9.12
N VAL A 109 5.36 1.54 8.77
CA VAL A 109 4.26 1.04 7.93
C VAL A 109 4.81 0.61 6.57
N TRP A 110 5.62 1.44 5.91
CA TRP A 110 6.24 1.12 4.61
C TRP A 110 7.11 -0.14 4.66
N GLN A 111 7.93 -0.28 5.70
CA GLN A 111 8.73 -1.48 5.92
C GLN A 111 7.84 -2.72 6.12
N LYS A 112 6.78 -2.61 6.92
CA LYS A 112 5.85 -3.72 7.18
C LYS A 112 5.08 -4.12 5.92
N LEU A 113 4.62 -3.16 5.12
CA LEU A 113 3.99 -3.40 3.82
C LEU A 113 4.93 -4.17 2.89
N ALA A 114 6.19 -3.75 2.83
CA ALA A 114 7.19 -4.45 2.03
C ALA A 114 7.48 -5.88 2.52
N GLN A 115 7.51 -6.09 3.83
CA GLN A 115 7.65 -7.44 4.42
C GLN A 115 6.46 -8.36 4.11
N ASN A 116 5.27 -7.80 3.88
CA ASN A 116 4.06 -8.57 3.54
C ASN A 116 3.92 -8.84 2.03
N GLY A 117 4.91 -8.48 1.21
CA GLY A 117 4.91 -8.70 -0.24
C GLY A 117 4.51 -7.48 -1.07
N GLY A 118 4.46 -6.29 -0.46
CA GLY A 118 4.27 -5.03 -1.16
C GLY A 118 5.56 -4.56 -1.83
N GLN A 119 5.47 -4.11 -3.08
CA GLN A 119 6.55 -3.35 -3.70
C GLN A 119 6.46 -1.90 -3.22
N VAL A 120 7.43 -1.52 -2.39
CA VAL A 120 7.56 -0.17 -1.82
C VAL A 120 8.95 0.37 -2.19
N PRO A 121 9.04 1.50 -2.92
CA PRO A 121 10.32 2.08 -3.30
C PRO A 121 11.12 2.55 -2.08
N ALA A 122 12.45 2.55 -2.22
CA ALA A 122 13.36 2.94 -1.15
C ALA A 122 13.09 4.36 -0.63
N SER A 123 12.69 5.29 -1.51
CA SER A 123 12.36 6.67 -1.14
C SER A 123 11.22 6.82 -0.13
N LEU A 124 10.37 5.80 0.02
CA LEU A 124 9.32 5.78 1.06
C LEU A 124 9.80 5.08 2.35
N ARG A 125 10.85 4.27 2.25
CA ARG A 125 11.38 3.46 3.36
C ARG A 125 12.55 4.14 4.08
N ASP A 126 13.15 5.15 3.46
CA ASP A 126 14.30 5.92 3.93
C ASP A 126 13.91 7.09 4.85
#